data_AF-A0AB34GRL4-F1
#
_entry.id   AF-A0AB34GRL4-F1
#
_cell.length_a   1.000
_cell.length_b   1.000
_cell.length_c   1.000
_cell.angle_alpha   90.00
_cell.angle_beta   90.00
_cell.angle_gamma   90.00
#
_symmetry.space_group_name_H-M   'P 1'
#
loop_
_entity.id
_entity.type
_entity.pdbx_description
1 polymer ?
#
loop_
_entity_poly.entity_id
_entity_poly.type
_entity_poly.pdbx_seq_one_letter_code
_entity_poly.pdbx_strand_id
1 'polypeptide(L)'
;MAAIVAKQVLLGRKVVVVRCEGINISGNFYRNKLKYLAFLRKRMNTNPSRGPYHFQAPSRIFWRKVRGMLPHKTKRGQAALDRLKVFDGIPPPYDKKKRMVVPAALKVVRLKPTRKFAYLGRLAHEVGWKYQAVTATLEEKRKEKAKIHYRKKKQLMRLRKQAEKNIEKKIDRFTEVLKTHGFLV
;
A
#
# COMPACT_ATOMS: atom_id res chain seq x y z
N MET A 1 7.74 6.49 1.10
CA MET A 1 6.35 6.30 0.65
C MET A 1 5.50 7.55 0.87
N ALA A 2 5.30 8.00 2.12
CA ALA A 2 4.44 9.16 2.44
C ALA A 2 4.80 10.44 1.65
N ALA A 3 6.09 10.76 1.50
CA ALA A 3 6.53 11.94 0.75
C ALA A 3 6.13 11.92 -0.73
N ILE A 4 6.28 10.76 -1.39
CA ILE A 4 5.86 10.58 -2.79
C ILE A 4 4.34 10.74 -2.88
N VAL A 5 3.59 10.09 -1.99
CA VAL A 5 2.12 10.21 -1.95
C VAL A 5 1.69 11.66 -1.75
N ALA A 6 2.30 12.39 -0.81
CA ALA A 6 2.01 13.79 -0.53
C ALA A 6 2.17 14.68 -1.78
N LYS A 7 3.28 14.51 -2.53
CA LYS A 7 3.49 15.25 -3.77
C LYS A 7 2.45 14.90 -4.84
N GLN A 8 2.11 13.62 -4.99
CA GLN A 8 1.14 13.17 -5.99
C GLN A 8 -0.27 13.72 -5.73
N VAL A 9 -0.71 13.77 -4.46
CA VAL A 9 -2.04 14.32 -4.12
C VAL A 9 -2.10 15.84 -4.26
N LEU A 10 -0.97 16.54 -4.06
CA LEU A 10 -0.86 17.98 -4.34
C LEU A 10 -0.91 18.30 -5.84
N LEU A 11 -0.43 17.39 -6.68
CA LEU A 11 -0.53 17.46 -8.15
C LEU A 11 -1.93 17.07 -8.67
N GLY A 12 -2.89 16.79 -7.80
CA GLY A 12 -4.27 16.51 -8.19
C GLY A 12 -4.64 15.02 -8.32
N ARG A 13 -3.68 14.11 -8.19
CA ARG A 13 -3.96 12.67 -8.33
C ARG A 13 -4.70 12.13 -7.11
N LYS A 14 -5.78 11.37 -7.34
CA LYS A 14 -6.46 10.60 -6.30
C LYS A 14 -5.65 9.34 -6.00
N VAL A 15 -5.17 9.20 -4.77
CA VAL A 15 -4.28 8.10 -4.38
C VAL A 15 -4.96 7.26 -3.30
N VAL A 16 -4.96 5.94 -3.50
CA VAL A 16 -5.44 4.99 -2.50
C VAL A 16 -4.28 4.10 -2.07
N VAL A 17 -3.98 4.11 -0.77
CA VAL A 17 -2.99 3.21 -0.17
C VAL A 17 -3.73 2.11 0.60
N VAL A 18 -3.57 0.88 0.15
CA VAL A 18 -4.16 -0.31 0.78
C VAL A 18 -3.09 -1.10 1.53
N ARG A 19 -3.52 -1.94 2.48
CA ARG A 19 -2.65 -2.82 3.27
C ARG A 19 -1.61 -2.07 4.11
N CYS A 20 -2.05 -1.00 4.79
CA CYS A 20 -1.18 -0.12 5.58
C CYS A 20 -0.48 -0.84 6.76
N GLU A 21 -1.05 -1.92 7.27
CA GLU A 21 -0.45 -2.77 8.31
C GLU A 21 0.87 -3.42 7.86
N GLY A 22 1.06 -3.60 6.54
CA GLY A 22 2.28 -4.13 5.95
C GLY A 22 3.39 -3.09 5.69
N ILE A 23 3.19 -1.83 6.08
CA ILE A 23 4.20 -0.78 5.93
C ILE A 23 5.36 -1.04 6.89
N ASN A 24 6.59 -0.85 6.40
CA ASN A 24 7.80 -1.02 7.18
C ASN A 24 8.41 0.33 7.57
N ILE A 25 8.99 0.39 8.77
CA ILE A 25 9.75 1.53 9.28
C ILE A 25 11.18 1.07 9.54
N SER A 26 12.17 1.85 9.15
CA SER A 26 13.58 1.52 9.40
C SER A 26 13.94 1.57 10.88
N GLY A 27 14.95 0.78 11.27
CA GLY A 27 15.39 0.65 12.66
C GLY A 27 14.66 -0.47 13.41
N ASN A 28 15.24 -0.87 14.54
CA ASN A 28 14.68 -1.94 15.35
C ASN A 28 13.27 -1.60 15.87
N PHE A 29 12.52 -2.64 16.22
CA PHE A 29 11.14 -2.52 16.68
C PHE A 29 11.03 -1.70 17.98
N TYR A 30 11.85 -2.00 18.98
CA TYR A 30 11.80 -1.36 20.29
C TYR A 30 11.98 0.16 20.22
N ARG A 31 12.94 0.64 19.43
CA ARG A 31 13.17 2.08 19.21
C ARG A 31 11.97 2.75 18.54
N ASN A 32 11.34 2.09 17.57
CA ASN A 32 10.14 2.61 16.94
C ASN A 32 8.95 2.64 17.91
N LYS A 33 8.83 1.64 18.79
CA LYS A 33 7.85 1.61 19.89
C LYS A 33 8.06 2.76 20.87
N LEU A 34 9.28 2.97 21.36
CA LEU A 34 9.60 4.09 22.26
C LEU A 34 9.29 5.45 21.65
N LYS A 35 9.61 5.65 20.36
CA LYS A 35 9.23 6.88 19.63
C LYS A 35 7.71 7.10 19.62
N TYR A 36 6.94 6.03 19.45
CA TYR A 36 5.49 6.12 19.46
C TYR A 36 4.93 6.35 20.86
N LEU A 37 5.46 5.68 21.88
CA LEU A 37 5.07 5.88 23.28
C LEU A 37 5.37 7.31 23.74
N ALA A 38 6.52 7.88 23.35
CA ALA A 38 6.83 9.28 23.61
C ALA A 38 5.83 10.23 22.92
N PHE A 39 5.32 9.87 21.74
CA PHE A 39 4.24 10.61 21.09
C PHE A 39 2.91 10.50 21.87
N LEU A 40 2.54 9.32 22.37
CA LEU A 40 1.33 9.12 23.18
C LEU A 40 1.34 9.94 24.48
N ARG A 41 2.53 10.13 25.09
CA ARG A 41 2.67 10.98 26.29
C ARG A 41 2.35 12.46 26.03
N LYS A 42 2.38 12.92 24.77
CA LYS A 42 2.03 14.29 24.41
C LYS A 42 0.51 14.47 24.50
N ARG A 43 0.04 15.07 25.59
CA ARG A 43 -1.36 15.45 25.82
C ARG A 43 -1.46 16.90 26.25
N MET A 44 -2.59 17.55 25.96
CA MET A 44 -2.90 18.84 26.57
C MET A 44 -3.17 18.61 28.07
N ASN A 45 -2.50 19.38 28.94
CA ASN A 45 -2.60 19.15 30.39
C ASN A 45 -3.98 19.54 30.94
N THR A 46 -4.56 20.64 30.43
CA THR A 46 -5.84 21.19 30.91
C THR A 46 -7.04 20.38 30.43
N ASN A 47 -7.15 20.14 29.12
CA ASN A 47 -8.23 19.33 28.55
C ASN A 47 -7.70 18.38 27.46
N PRO A 48 -7.44 17.10 27.81
CA PRO A 48 -6.91 16.12 26.88
C PRO A 48 -7.75 15.91 25.61
N SER A 49 -9.07 16.14 25.67
CA SER A 49 -9.98 15.96 24.52
C SER A 49 -9.73 16.95 23.39
N ARG A 50 -9.20 18.15 23.70
CA ARG A 50 -8.78 19.18 22.72
C ARG A 50 -7.32 19.03 22.29
N GLY A 51 -6.59 18.07 22.88
CA GLY A 51 -5.19 17.83 22.61
C GLY A 51 -4.94 17.08 21.29
N PRO A 52 -3.69 16.63 21.08
CA PRO A 52 -3.35 15.82 19.92
C PRO A 52 -4.07 14.47 19.93
N TYR A 53 -4.80 14.16 18.85
CA TYR A 53 -5.39 12.83 18.68
C TYR A 53 -4.34 11.77 18.29
N HIS A 54 -4.33 10.69 19.07
CA HIS A 54 -3.43 9.56 18.92
C HIS A 54 -4.10 8.40 18.17
N PHE A 55 -4.09 8.44 16.84
CA PHE A 55 -4.66 7.35 16.05
C PHE A 55 -3.81 6.08 16.12
N GLN A 56 -4.37 4.96 16.57
CA GLN A 56 -3.63 3.70 16.72
C GLN A 56 -3.63 2.84 15.45
N ALA A 57 -4.63 2.98 14.57
CA ALA A 57 -4.72 2.17 13.35
C ALA A 57 -3.56 2.47 12.36
N PRO A 58 -2.92 1.46 11.74
CA PRO A 58 -1.80 1.64 10.79
C PRO A 58 -2.13 2.62 9.66
N SER A 59 -3.32 2.50 9.07
CA SER A 59 -3.85 3.41 8.04
C SER A 59 -3.87 4.87 8.50
N ARG A 60 -4.36 5.12 9.72
CA ARG A 60 -4.45 6.47 10.29
C ARG A 60 -3.09 7.01 10.73
N ILE A 61 -2.17 6.15 11.17
CA ILE A 61 -0.77 6.53 11.42
C ILE A 61 -0.12 7.00 10.10
N PHE A 62 -0.30 6.24 9.02
CA PHE A 62 0.20 6.62 7.70
C PHE A 62 -0.45 7.91 7.19
N TRP A 63 -1.78 8.04 7.29
CA TRP A 63 -2.51 9.26 6.93
C TRP A 63 -2.01 10.47 7.72
N ARG A 64 -1.78 10.34 9.03
CA ARG A 64 -1.24 11.41 9.87
C ARG A 64 0.17 11.81 9.43
N LYS A 65 0.99 10.85 8.99
CA LYS A 65 2.32 11.15 8.44
C LYS A 65 2.23 11.89 7.11
N VAL A 66 1.30 11.55 6.23
CA VAL A 66 1.05 12.29 4.98
C VAL A 66 0.50 13.69 5.27
N ARG A 67 -0.46 13.82 6.19
CA ARG A 67 -0.97 15.12 6.65
C ARG A 67 0.14 16.04 7.17
N GLY A 68 1.12 15.50 7.91
CA GLY A 68 2.27 16.26 8.37
C GLY A 68 3.22 16.73 7.27
N MET A 69 3.12 16.16 6.06
CA MET A 69 3.88 16.57 4.87
C MET A 69 3.08 17.50 3.95
N LEU A 70 1.82 17.81 4.29
CA LEU A 70 0.92 18.65 3.51
C LEU A 70 0.62 19.97 4.23
N PRO A 71 0.38 21.08 3.50
CA PRO A 71 -0.09 22.35 4.08
C PRO A 71 -1.57 22.27 4.49
N HIS A 72 -1.91 21.31 5.36
CA HIS A 72 -3.27 20.87 5.71
C HIS A 72 -4.14 21.91 6.42
N LYS A 73 -3.57 23.06 6.78
CA LYS A 73 -4.30 24.21 7.33
C LYS A 73 -4.96 25.05 6.22
N THR A 74 -4.44 24.97 5.00
CA THR A 74 -5.01 25.64 3.82
C THR A 74 -6.10 24.79 3.16
N LYS A 75 -7.03 25.43 2.44
CA LYS A 75 -8.06 24.73 1.65
C LYS A 75 -7.47 23.79 0.60
N ARG A 76 -6.38 24.21 -0.06
CA ARG A 76 -5.64 23.36 -1.01
C ARG A 76 -5.10 22.09 -0.35
N GLY A 77 -4.53 22.20 0.86
CA GLY A 77 -4.03 21.06 1.61
C GLY A 77 -5.14 20.13 2.10
N GLN A 78 -6.29 20.68 2.48
CA GLN A 78 -7.49 19.89 2.83
C GLN A 78 -7.98 19.10 1.62
N ALA A 79 -8.17 19.75 0.47
CA ALA A 79 -8.55 19.08 -0.78
C ALA A 79 -7.54 17.99 -1.20
N ALA A 80 -6.24 18.20 -0.96
CA ALA A 80 -5.22 17.18 -1.20
C ALA A 80 -5.35 15.97 -0.25
N LEU A 81 -5.74 16.18 1.01
CA LEU A 81 -6.03 15.09 1.94
C LEU A 81 -7.31 14.34 1.57
N ASP A 82 -8.33 15.02 1.06
CA ASP A 82 -9.59 14.39 0.63
C ASP A 82 -9.40 13.48 -0.59
N ARG A 83 -8.39 13.76 -1.42
CA ARG A 83 -7.95 12.89 -2.53
C ARG A 83 -7.23 11.63 -2.06
N LEU A 84 -6.75 11.58 -0.81
CA LEU A 84 -6.05 10.43 -0.24
C LEU A 84 -7.01 9.51 0.51
N LYS A 85 -7.08 8.24 0.09
CA LYS A 85 -7.76 7.19 0.86
C LYS A 85 -6.73 6.18 1.37
N VAL A 86 -6.90 5.74 2.61
CA VAL A 86 -6.00 4.78 3.27
C VAL A 86 -6.81 3.67 3.90
N PHE A 87 -6.34 2.43 3.81
CA PHE A 87 -7.03 1.26 4.37
C PHE A 87 -6.04 0.28 5.01
N ASP A 88 -6.49 -0.33 6.10
CA ASP A 88 -5.89 -1.53 6.69
C ASP A 88 -6.49 -2.75 5.97
N GLY A 89 -5.65 -3.68 5.52
CA GLY A 89 -6.05 -4.71 4.55
C GLY A 89 -6.43 -4.13 3.19
N ILE A 90 -7.08 -4.96 2.36
CA ILE A 90 -7.51 -4.58 1.01
C ILE A 90 -9.02 -4.79 0.87
N PRO A 91 -9.83 -3.71 0.94
CA PRO A 91 -11.29 -3.86 0.91
C PRO A 91 -11.82 -4.17 -0.51
N PRO A 92 -13.07 -4.67 -0.62
CA PRO A 92 -13.66 -5.18 -1.87
C PRO A 92 -13.64 -4.26 -3.10
N PRO A 93 -13.67 -2.91 -2.98
CA PRO A 93 -13.53 -2.06 -4.18
C PRO A 93 -12.13 -2.11 -4.82
N TYR A 94 -11.12 -2.64 -4.12
CA TYR A 94 -9.71 -2.62 -4.55
C TYR A 94 -9.05 -4.01 -4.61
N ASP A 95 -9.70 -5.07 -4.12
CA ASP A 95 -9.13 -6.42 -4.07
C ASP A 95 -8.94 -7.06 -5.46
N LYS A 96 -9.87 -6.78 -6.38
CA LYS A 96 -9.86 -7.19 -7.80
C LYS A 96 -9.06 -6.25 -8.70
N LYS A 97 -8.56 -5.12 -8.18
CA LYS A 97 -7.77 -4.15 -8.95
C LYS A 97 -6.27 -4.48 -8.90
N LYS A 98 -5.58 -4.22 -10.01
CA LYS A 98 -4.10 -4.27 -10.04
C LYS A 98 -3.58 -3.13 -9.17
N ARG A 99 -2.81 -3.48 -8.14
CA ARG A 99 -2.19 -2.52 -7.23
C ARG A 99 -0.80 -2.17 -7.73
N MET A 100 -0.45 -0.89 -7.58
CA MET A 100 0.84 -0.36 -8.00
C MET A 100 1.82 -0.37 -6.83
N VAL A 101 3.10 -0.45 -7.17
CA VAL A 101 4.22 -0.39 -6.22
C VAL A 101 5.03 0.87 -6.51
N VAL A 102 5.65 1.43 -5.47
CA VAL A 102 6.54 2.59 -5.59
C VAL A 102 7.96 2.12 -5.29
N PRO A 103 8.79 1.80 -6.32
CA PRO A 103 10.13 1.23 -6.12
C PRO A 103 11.03 2.08 -5.25
N ALA A 104 10.99 3.41 -5.44
CA ALA A 104 11.75 4.39 -4.65
C ALA A 104 11.40 4.40 -3.14
N ALA A 105 10.34 3.70 -2.72
CA ALA A 105 9.92 3.60 -1.32
C ALA A 105 9.96 2.16 -0.78
N LEU A 106 10.35 1.18 -1.57
CA LEU A 106 10.40 -0.22 -1.14
C LEU A 106 11.55 -0.45 -0.16
N LYS A 107 11.27 -1.20 0.92
CA LYS A 107 12.27 -1.59 1.93
C LYS A 107 13.46 -2.30 1.30
N VAL A 108 13.21 -3.26 0.39
CA VAL A 108 14.28 -4.05 -0.26
C VAL A 108 15.23 -3.20 -1.10
N VAL A 109 14.75 -2.09 -1.66
CA VAL A 109 15.56 -1.17 -2.46
C VAL A 109 16.28 -0.13 -1.59
N ARG A 110 15.62 0.35 -0.53
CA ARG A 110 16.08 1.51 0.25
C ARG A 110 16.86 1.17 1.52
N LEU A 111 16.85 -0.08 1.97
CA LEU A 111 17.47 -0.49 3.23
C LEU A 111 18.47 -1.63 2.98
N LYS A 112 19.66 -1.52 3.57
CA LYS A 112 20.65 -2.61 3.57
C LYS A 112 20.04 -3.89 4.17
N PRO A 113 20.27 -5.08 3.60
CA PRO A 113 19.67 -6.33 4.07
C PRO A 113 19.92 -6.64 5.54
N THR A 114 21.09 -6.27 6.07
CA THR A 114 21.52 -6.50 7.45
C THR A 114 20.84 -5.59 8.49
N ARG A 115 20.13 -4.54 8.05
CA ARG A 115 19.52 -3.56 8.97
C ARG A 115 18.13 -3.99 9.40
N LYS A 116 17.89 -3.99 10.72
CA LYS A 116 16.58 -4.26 11.31
C LYS A 116 15.54 -3.21 10.88
N PHE A 117 14.29 -3.65 10.76
CA PHE A 117 13.12 -2.83 10.47
C PHE A 117 11.96 -3.26 11.38
N ALA A 118 10.92 -2.44 11.43
CA ALA A 118 9.71 -2.67 12.21
C ALA A 118 8.48 -2.72 11.29
N TYR A 119 7.56 -3.64 11.56
CA TYR A 119 6.25 -3.69 10.92
C TYR A 119 5.30 -2.70 11.60
N LEU A 120 4.64 -1.86 10.80
CA LEU A 120 3.67 -0.88 11.31
C LEU A 120 2.45 -1.57 11.93
N GLY A 121 1.98 -2.69 11.37
CA GLY A 121 0.85 -3.45 11.94
C GLY A 121 1.13 -3.98 13.35
N ARG A 122 2.32 -4.55 13.58
CA ARG A 122 2.75 -4.99 14.91
C ARG A 122 2.89 -3.81 15.87
N LEU A 123 3.54 -2.73 15.41
CA LEU A 123 3.71 -1.52 16.21
C LEU A 123 2.34 -0.97 16.64
N ALA A 124 1.41 -0.84 15.70
CA ALA A 124 0.04 -0.38 15.92
C ALA A 124 -0.70 -1.23 16.95
N HIS A 125 -0.59 -2.56 16.85
CA HIS A 125 -1.23 -3.47 17.80
C HIS A 125 -0.71 -3.27 19.22
N GLU A 126 0.62 -3.23 19.41
CA GLU A 126 1.23 -3.04 20.73
C GLU A 126 0.96 -1.66 21.34
N VAL A 127 0.48 -0.68 20.56
CA VAL A 127 0.10 0.66 21.06
C VAL A 127 -1.41 0.86 21.17
N GLY A 128 -2.22 -0.17 20.86
CA GLY A 128 -3.66 -0.19 21.12
C GLY A 128 -4.57 -0.49 19.93
N TRP A 129 -4.05 -0.81 18.74
CA TRP A 129 -4.89 -1.20 17.60
C TRP A 129 -5.48 -2.62 17.81
N LYS A 130 -6.81 -2.68 17.92
CA LYS A 130 -7.56 -3.89 18.30
C LYS A 130 -7.84 -4.85 17.14
N TYR A 131 -7.77 -4.40 15.89
CA TYR A 131 -8.29 -5.15 14.75
C TYR A 131 -7.25 -5.99 14.00
N GLN A 132 -6.09 -6.26 14.60
CA GLN A 132 -5.02 -7.02 13.93
C GLN A 132 -5.49 -8.42 13.53
N ALA A 133 -6.11 -9.17 14.45
CA ALA A 133 -6.56 -10.54 14.19
C ALA A 133 -7.66 -10.59 13.12
N VAL A 134 -8.67 -9.73 13.23
CA VAL A 134 -9.77 -9.65 12.25
C VAL A 134 -9.25 -9.26 10.86
N THR A 135 -8.31 -8.31 10.79
CA THR A 135 -7.70 -7.92 9.50
C THR A 135 -6.92 -9.09 8.89
N ALA A 136 -6.18 -9.84 9.71
CA ALA A 136 -5.43 -11.00 9.24
C ALA A 136 -6.34 -12.11 8.69
N THR A 137 -7.45 -12.43 9.35
CA THR A 137 -8.41 -13.45 8.87
C THR A 137 -9.08 -13.01 7.57
N LEU A 138 -9.46 -11.73 7.44
CA LEU A 138 -10.03 -11.18 6.21
C LEU A 138 -9.02 -11.17 5.05
N GLU A 139 -7.76 -10.79 5.31
CA GLU A 139 -6.71 -10.86 4.29
C GLU A 139 -6.43 -12.30 3.85
N GLU A 140 -6.54 -13.29 4.74
CA GLU A 140 -6.37 -14.69 4.37
C GLU A 140 -7.50 -15.19 3.48
N LYS A 141 -8.77 -14.89 3.84
CA LYS A 141 -9.92 -15.15 2.98
C LYS A 141 -9.77 -14.50 1.59
N ARG A 142 -9.21 -13.28 1.54
CA ARG A 142 -8.93 -12.57 0.27
C ARG A 142 -7.82 -13.26 -0.54
N LYS A 143 -6.76 -13.75 0.10
CA LYS A 143 -5.66 -14.46 -0.56
C LYS A 143 -6.11 -15.79 -1.15
N GLU A 144 -6.97 -16.54 -0.46
CA GLU A 144 -7.52 -17.79 -0.99
C GLU A 144 -8.33 -17.56 -2.28
N LYS A 145 -9.22 -16.55 -2.28
CA LYS A 145 -9.93 -16.13 -3.50
C LYS A 145 -8.95 -15.70 -4.61
N ALA A 146 -7.90 -14.96 -4.27
CA ALA A 146 -6.89 -14.52 -5.23
C ALA A 146 -6.07 -15.69 -5.80
N LYS A 147 -5.81 -16.74 -5.02
CA LYS A 147 -5.11 -17.97 -5.42
C LYS A 147 -5.93 -18.75 -6.45
N ILE A 148 -7.24 -18.90 -6.21
CA ILE A 148 -8.17 -19.51 -7.17
C ILE A 148 -8.18 -18.71 -8.48
N HIS A 149 -8.32 -17.39 -8.41
CA HIS A 149 -8.28 -16.52 -9.58
C HIS A 149 -6.95 -16.65 -10.35
N TYR A 150 -5.81 -16.69 -9.64
CA TYR A 150 -4.50 -16.84 -10.27
C TYR A 150 -4.32 -18.18 -10.98
N ARG A 151 -4.81 -19.28 -10.39
CA ARG A 151 -4.81 -20.61 -11.04
C ARG A 151 -5.60 -20.60 -12.35
N LYS A 152 -6.83 -20.06 -12.32
CA LYS A 152 -7.66 -19.88 -13.53
C LYS A 152 -6.95 -19.02 -14.58
N LYS A 153 -6.32 -17.92 -14.17
CA LYS A 153 -5.54 -17.05 -15.07
C LYS A 153 -4.36 -17.78 -15.71
N LYS A 154 -3.61 -18.59 -14.96
CA LYS A 154 -2.50 -19.40 -15.51
C LYS A 154 -2.99 -20.42 -16.52
N GLN A 155 -4.11 -21.10 -16.22
CA GLN A 155 -4.72 -22.06 -17.14
C GLN A 155 -5.15 -21.39 -18.44
N LEU A 156 -5.86 -20.26 -18.37
CA LEU A 156 -6.26 -19.47 -19.54
C LEU A 156 -5.05 -18.99 -20.34
N MET A 157 -3.97 -18.55 -19.68
CA MET A 157 -2.75 -18.12 -20.37
C MET A 157 -2.07 -19.29 -21.11
N ARG A 158 -2.04 -20.49 -20.52
CA ARG A 158 -1.54 -21.71 -21.18
C ARG A 158 -2.37 -22.06 -22.41
N LEU A 159 -3.70 -22.05 -22.29
CA LEU A 159 -4.61 -22.32 -23.40
C LEU A 159 -4.45 -21.28 -24.53
N ARG A 160 -4.34 -20.00 -24.16
CA ARG A 160 -4.05 -18.92 -25.13
C ARG A 160 -2.74 -19.18 -25.87
N LYS A 161 -1.67 -19.56 -25.17
CA LYS A 161 -0.39 -19.87 -25.81
C LYS A 161 -0.47 -21.09 -26.72
N GLN A 162 -1.25 -22.11 -26.38
CA GLN A 162 -1.50 -23.25 -27.26
C GLN A 162 -2.27 -22.82 -28.52
N ALA A 163 -3.31 -22.00 -28.37
CA ALA A 163 -4.10 -21.49 -29.49
C ALA A 163 -3.27 -20.60 -30.43
N GLU A 164 -2.40 -19.73 -29.86
CA GLU A 164 -1.45 -18.91 -30.62
C GLU A 164 -0.54 -19.80 -31.50
N LYS A 165 -0.01 -20.89 -30.96
CA LYS A 165 0.80 -21.87 -31.72
C LYS A 165 0.01 -22.60 -32.79
N ASN A 166 -1.20 -23.05 -32.48
CA ASN A 166 -2.03 -23.80 -33.43
C ASN A 166 -2.41 -22.97 -34.66
N ILE A 167 -2.54 -21.64 -34.52
CA ILE A 167 -3.00 -20.73 -35.57
C ILE A 167 -1.82 -19.94 -36.18
N GLU A 168 -0.58 -20.17 -35.73
CA GLU A 168 0.63 -19.43 -36.11
C GLU A 168 0.72 -19.13 -37.61
N LYS A 169 0.54 -20.14 -38.47
CA LYS A 169 0.57 -19.98 -39.94
C LYS A 169 -0.43 -18.96 -40.48
N LYS A 170 -1.61 -18.82 -39.86
CA LYS A 170 -2.65 -17.87 -40.28
C LYS A 170 -2.41 -16.45 -39.77
N ILE A 171 -1.67 -16.30 -38.67
CA ILE A 171 -1.39 -14.99 -38.05
C ILE A 171 0.02 -14.49 -38.35
N ASP A 172 0.81 -15.23 -39.12
CA ASP A 172 2.22 -14.96 -39.39
C ASP A 172 2.44 -13.57 -39.99
N ARG A 173 1.69 -13.23 -41.05
CA ARG A 173 1.72 -11.89 -41.68
C ARG A 173 1.54 -10.75 -40.67
N PHE A 174 0.65 -10.91 -39.68
CA PHE A 174 0.44 -9.88 -38.66
C PHE A 174 1.55 -9.90 -37.59
N THR A 175 2.07 -11.07 -37.29
CA THR A 175 3.14 -11.28 -36.31
C THR A 175 4.45 -10.68 -36.82
N GLU A 176 4.77 -10.82 -38.10
CA GLU A 176 5.93 -10.17 -38.73
C GLU A 176 5.87 -8.66 -38.60
N VAL A 177 4.73 -8.03 -38.95
CA VAL A 177 4.55 -6.58 -38.77
C VAL A 177 4.76 -6.16 -37.31
N LEU A 178 4.23 -6.93 -36.35
CA LEU A 178 4.44 -6.65 -34.93
C LEU A 178 5.90 -6.80 -34.49
N LYS A 179 6.65 -7.75 -35.06
CA LYS A 179 8.09 -7.93 -34.83
C LYS A 179 8.90 -6.78 -35.42
N THR A 180 8.58 -6.32 -36.63
CA THR A 180 9.26 -5.16 -37.25
C THR A 180 9.16 -3.91 -36.39
N HIS A 181 8.03 -3.73 -35.70
CA HIS A 181 7.79 -2.60 -34.79
C HIS A 181 8.22 -2.89 -33.33
N GLY A 182 8.82 -4.06 -33.05
CA GLY A 182 9.36 -4.42 -31.73
C GLY A 182 8.32 -4.72 -30.65
N PHE A 183 7.05 -4.95 -31.00
CA PHE A 183 6.01 -5.34 -30.03
C PHE A 183 6.15 -6.78 -29.56
N LEU A 184 6.66 -7.65 -30.44
CA LEU A 184 6.96 -9.05 -30.17
C LEU A 184 8.44 -9.27 -30.45
N VAL A 185 9.08 -10.01 -29.55
CA VAL A 185 10.44 -10.55 -29.72
C VAL A 185 10.33 -12.00 -30.13
#